data_AF-A0A7S3HP51-F1
#
_entry.id   AF-A0A7S3HP51-F1
#
_cell.length_a   1.000
_cell.length_b   1.000
_cell.length_c   1.000
_cell.angle_alpha   90.00
_cell.angle_beta   90.00
_cell.angle_gamma   90.00
#
_symmetry.space_group_name_H-M   'P 1'
#
loop_
_entity.id
_entity.type
_entity.pdbx_description
1 polymer ?
#
loop_
_entity_poly.entity_id
_entity_poly.type
_entity_poly.pdbx_seq_one_letter_code
_entity_poly.pdbx_strand_id
1 'polypeptide(L)'
;DGGILIDEATHVRLQGDVLNSLSRLDPILVKGRNEPLQVYAYTASGAIQVKEKVVEDHEIPAICKNTLLSVVDKLMADRLVELHSPRAEPGVVKARRGSIVAGLADFLTTGGSSKIPVPVESLMPVVLLQGKEGSGRTTVIRWLKSQASDRQLRIVSTKLVKKDTSVQYAVWRRLFQQLMPKDLFVSNETQHSHVRALLKNVFPDQPKVGEWVGFPALKNHFGITCNYTKGALNTDSSVKINKWGTVSRKGRRRKSSFEWDKPLTLKDTLFKIFAHLLKTQASLVIIENIEHA
;
A
#
# COMPACT_ATOMS: atom_id res chain seq x y z
N ASP A 1 34.27 11.77 -15.38
CA ASP A 1 34.76 12.56 -14.25
C ASP A 1 35.12 11.61 -13.11
N GLY A 2 36.38 11.61 -12.65
CA GLY A 2 36.92 10.57 -11.75
C GLY A 2 36.69 10.81 -10.26
N GLY A 3 35.45 11.09 -9.85
CA GLY A 3 35.08 11.27 -8.44
C GLY A 3 34.60 9.98 -7.78
N ILE A 4 34.68 9.90 -6.45
CA ILE A 4 34.06 8.80 -5.69
C ILE A 4 32.57 9.13 -5.54
N LEU A 5 31.72 8.36 -6.23
CA LEU A 5 30.27 8.48 -6.12
C LEU A 5 29.78 7.61 -4.96
N ILE A 6 29.14 8.24 -3.98
CA ILE A 6 28.50 7.55 -2.87
C ILE A 6 26.99 7.72 -3.02
N ASP A 7 26.26 6.61 -3.10
CA ASP A 7 24.79 6.62 -3.17
C ASP A 7 24.16 7.01 -1.83
N GLU A 8 22.88 7.39 -1.86
CA GLU A 8 22.13 7.88 -0.68
C GLU A 8 22.04 6.85 0.45
N ALA A 9 21.88 5.56 0.13
CA ALA A 9 21.82 4.52 1.15
C ALA A 9 23.17 4.34 1.84
N THR A 10 24.27 4.47 1.09
CA THR A 10 25.62 4.46 1.65
C THR A 10 25.90 5.73 2.45
N HIS A 11 25.50 6.91 1.97
CA HIS A 11 25.67 8.19 2.65
C HIS A 11 25.00 8.21 4.04
N VAL A 12 23.76 7.72 4.14
CA VAL A 12 23.01 7.65 5.42
C VAL A 12 23.65 6.68 6.43
N ARG A 13 24.44 5.71 5.96
CA ARG A 13 25.13 4.74 6.81
C ARG A 13 26.54 5.17 7.22
N LEU A 14 27.10 6.19 6.59
CA LEU A 14 28.41 6.71 6.97
C LEU A 14 28.31 7.42 8.32
N GLN A 15 29.20 7.05 9.24
CA GLN A 15 29.33 7.76 10.51
C GLN A 15 29.78 9.20 10.26
N GLY A 16 29.34 10.14 11.10
CA GLY A 16 29.61 11.58 10.92
C GLY A 16 31.10 11.92 10.78
N ASP A 17 31.97 11.19 11.49
CA ASP A 17 33.43 11.38 11.42
C ASP A 17 34.02 11.01 10.06
N VAL A 18 33.44 10.01 9.38
CA VAL A 18 33.86 9.58 8.04
C VAL A 18 33.40 10.59 6.99
N LEU A 19 32.17 11.11 7.11
CA LEU A 19 31.68 12.19 6.26
C LEU A 19 32.52 13.46 6.40
N ASN A 20 32.88 13.83 7.64
CA ASN A 20 33.76 14.96 7.90
C ASN A 20 35.15 14.73 7.28
N SER A 21 35.69 13.52 7.35
CA SER A 21 36.98 13.18 6.75
C SER A 21 36.94 13.24 5.22
N LEU A 22 35.87 12.75 4.59
CA LEU A 22 35.66 12.82 3.13
C LEU A 22 35.51 14.26 2.63
N SER A 23 34.85 15.12 3.42
CA SER A 23 34.68 16.55 3.08
C SER A 23 35.97 17.37 3.18
N ARG A 24 36.99 16.85 3.87
CA ARG A 24 38.30 17.48 4.06
C ARG A 24 39.36 17.01 3.06
N LEU A 25 39.03 16.09 2.16
CA LEU A 25 39.97 15.66 1.12
C LEU A 25 40.21 16.79 0.15
N ASP A 26 41.49 17.14 -0.03
CA ASP A 26 41.90 18.18 -0.97
C ASP A 26 41.51 17.79 -2.40
N PRO A 27 40.98 18.73 -3.19
CA PRO A 27 40.69 18.52 -4.61
C PRO A 27 41.92 17.99 -5.38
N ILE A 28 41.73 16.95 -6.20
CA ILE A 28 42.81 16.34 -6.97
C ILE A 28 43.07 17.14 -8.24
N LEU A 29 44.30 17.58 -8.44
CA LEU A 29 44.75 18.19 -9.70
C LEU A 29 45.01 17.09 -10.74
N VAL A 30 44.23 17.07 -11.80
CA VAL A 30 44.39 16.12 -12.91
C VAL A 30 45.15 16.80 -14.04
N LYS A 31 46.24 16.17 -14.51
CA LYS A 31 47.05 16.68 -15.62
C LYS A 31 46.17 16.90 -16.86
N GLY A 32 46.13 18.13 -17.36
CA GLY A 32 45.31 18.52 -18.52
C GLY A 32 43.95 19.14 -18.18
N ARG A 33 43.61 19.32 -16.90
CA ARG A 33 42.49 20.18 -16.47
C ARG A 33 43.00 21.45 -15.80
N ASN A 34 42.35 22.56 -16.12
CA ASN A 34 42.66 23.87 -15.52
C ASN A 34 42.01 24.03 -14.14
N GLU A 35 41.01 23.20 -13.81
CA GLU A 35 40.30 23.23 -12.54
C GLU A 35 40.52 21.92 -11.75
N PRO A 36 40.79 21.99 -10.44
CA PRO A 36 40.97 20.82 -9.60
C PRO A 36 39.66 20.02 -9.48
N LEU A 37 39.77 18.69 -9.52
CA LEU A 37 38.63 17.78 -9.43
C LEU A 37 38.26 17.55 -7.97
N GLN A 38 37.03 17.88 -7.59
CA GLN A 38 36.53 17.60 -6.24
C GLN A 38 36.44 16.09 -6.01
N VAL A 39 37.11 15.60 -4.96
CA VAL A 39 37.25 14.15 -4.68
C VAL A 39 35.93 13.53 -4.22
N TYR A 40 35.11 14.33 -3.54
CA TYR A 40 33.84 13.94 -2.96
C TYR A 40 32.71 14.83 -3.46
N ALA A 41 31.70 14.23 -4.11
CA ALA A 41 30.46 14.89 -4.48
C ALA A 41 29.28 13.96 -4.16
N TYR A 42 28.48 14.34 -3.17
CA TYR A 42 27.23 13.64 -2.87
C TYR A 42 26.22 13.94 -3.98
N THR A 43 25.81 12.90 -4.71
CA THR A 43 24.80 13.03 -5.77
C THR A 43 23.66 12.06 -5.45
N ALA A 44 22.56 12.57 -4.91
CA ALA A 44 21.38 11.75 -4.61
C ALA A 44 20.74 11.25 -5.92
N SER A 45 20.78 9.93 -6.15
CA SER A 45 20.15 9.30 -7.31
C SER A 45 18.63 9.42 -7.24
N GLY A 46 18.06 10.34 -8.02
CA GLY A 46 16.61 10.53 -8.15
C GLY A 46 16.08 11.90 -7.72
N ALA A 47 16.93 12.75 -7.14
CA ALA A 47 16.56 14.13 -6.87
C ALA A 47 16.59 14.93 -8.18
N ILE A 48 15.44 15.06 -8.85
CA ILE A 48 15.27 16.05 -9.91
C ILE A 48 15.44 17.42 -9.25
N GLN A 49 16.63 18.00 -9.34
CA GLN A 49 16.87 19.36 -8.89
C GLN A 49 16.22 20.32 -9.87
N VAL A 50 14.97 20.69 -9.59
CA VAL A 50 14.29 21.76 -10.33
C VAL A 50 14.89 23.09 -9.85
N LYS A 51 15.64 23.76 -10.72
CA LYS A 51 16.11 25.13 -10.49
C LYS A 51 14.92 26.09 -10.48
N GLU A 52 14.92 26.96 -9.49
CA GLU A 52 13.84 27.84 -9.10
C GLU A 52 13.73 29.07 -10.03
N LYS A 53 12.60 29.13 -10.74
CA LYS A 53 11.93 30.37 -11.18
C LYS A 53 10.44 30.14 -10.90
N VAL A 54 9.69 31.17 -10.54
CA VAL A 54 8.24 31.07 -10.45
C VAL A 54 7.72 31.03 -11.88
N VAL A 55 7.10 29.91 -12.29
CA VAL A 55 6.77 29.73 -13.70
C VAL A 55 5.44 29.10 -14.05
N GLU A 56 4.92 29.54 -15.19
CA GLU A 56 3.92 28.93 -16.04
C GLU A 56 4.26 27.47 -16.41
N ASP A 57 3.22 26.67 -16.72
CA ASP A 57 3.29 25.21 -16.94
C ASP A 57 4.31 24.76 -18.02
N HIS A 58 4.82 25.70 -18.81
CA HIS A 58 5.81 25.50 -19.86
C HIS A 58 7.21 25.15 -19.33
N GLU A 59 7.54 25.50 -18.07
CA GLU A 59 8.91 25.35 -17.55
C GLU A 59 9.18 24.12 -16.68
N ILE A 60 8.21 23.22 -16.45
CA ILE A 60 8.54 21.94 -15.80
C ILE A 60 9.55 21.19 -16.70
N PRO A 61 10.74 20.80 -16.18
CA PRO A 61 11.77 20.14 -16.97
C PRO A 61 11.22 18.92 -17.70
N ALA A 62 11.56 18.77 -18.98
CA ALA A 62 11.04 17.70 -19.83
C ALA A 62 11.29 16.30 -19.24
N ILE A 63 12.44 16.09 -18.59
CA ILE A 63 12.77 14.83 -17.91
C ILE A 63 11.77 14.53 -16.78
N CYS A 64 11.42 15.53 -15.98
CA CYS A 64 10.42 15.39 -14.91
C CYS A 64 9.04 15.08 -15.49
N LYS A 65 8.61 15.84 -16.50
CA LYS A 65 7.35 15.60 -17.21
C LYS A 65 7.27 14.16 -17.74
N ASN A 66 8.27 13.73 -18.51
CA ASN A 66 8.29 12.40 -19.13
C ASN A 66 8.31 11.28 -18.08
N THR A 67 9.06 11.45 -16.99
CA THR A 67 9.09 10.47 -15.89
C THR A 67 7.72 10.33 -15.26
N LEU A 68 7.07 11.44 -14.91
CA LEU A 68 5.74 11.44 -14.29
C LEU A 68 4.65 10.93 -15.22
N LEU A 69 4.69 11.30 -16.51
CA LEU A 69 3.79 10.76 -17.53
C LEU A 69 3.96 9.25 -17.66
N SER A 70 5.18 8.73 -17.66
CA SER A 70 5.40 7.28 -17.75
C SER A 70 4.78 6.51 -16.58
N VAL A 71 4.73 7.11 -15.39
CA VAL A 71 4.07 6.51 -14.22
C VAL A 71 2.56 6.53 -14.37
N VAL A 72 2.01 7.66 -14.82
CA VAL A 72 0.57 7.80 -15.09
C VAL A 72 0.12 6.82 -16.18
N ASP A 73 0.89 6.70 -17.27
CA ASP A 73 0.58 5.82 -18.39
C ASP A 73 0.68 4.34 -17.98
N LYS A 74 1.64 3.97 -17.11
CA LYS A 74 1.70 2.63 -16.51
C LYS A 74 0.47 2.31 -15.66
N LEU A 75 0.04 3.23 -14.80
CA LEU A 75 -1.18 3.06 -13.99
C LEU A 75 -2.43 2.86 -14.87
N MET A 76 -2.47 3.52 -16.02
CA MET A 76 -3.56 3.33 -17.00
C MET A 76 -3.47 1.99 -17.73
N ALA A 77 -2.26 1.56 -18.12
CA ALA A 77 -2.05 0.28 -18.78
C ALA A 77 -2.48 -0.90 -17.88
N ASP A 78 -2.09 -0.88 -16.60
CA ASP A 78 -2.47 -1.90 -15.63
C ASP A 78 -4.00 -2.02 -15.50
N ARG A 79 -4.70 -0.87 -15.50
CA ARG A 79 -6.17 -0.83 -15.47
C ARG A 79 -6.79 -1.45 -16.72
N LEU A 80 -6.23 -1.19 -17.90
CA LEU A 80 -6.74 -1.76 -19.15
C LEU A 80 -6.55 -3.28 -19.20
N VAL A 81 -5.45 -3.79 -18.65
CA VAL A 81 -5.21 -5.24 -18.53
C VAL A 81 -6.25 -5.88 -17.60
N GLU A 82 -6.58 -5.25 -16.48
CA GLU A 82 -7.61 -5.77 -15.56
C GLU A 82 -9.02 -5.77 -16.16
N LEU A 83 -9.35 -4.78 -17.01
CA LEU A 83 -10.65 -4.72 -17.70
C LEU A 83 -10.81 -5.77 -18.80
N HIS A 84 -9.73 -6.09 -19.52
CA HIS A 84 -9.76 -7.03 -20.64
C HIS A 84 -9.39 -8.46 -20.24
N SER A 85 -8.85 -8.68 -19.04
CA SER A 85 -8.66 -10.03 -18.51
C SER A 85 -10.05 -10.64 -18.37
N PRO A 86 -10.40 -11.67 -19.18
CA PRO A 86 -11.69 -12.33 -19.06
C PRO A 86 -11.73 -12.85 -17.63
N ARG A 87 -12.60 -12.23 -16.82
CA ARG A 87 -12.79 -12.55 -15.42
C ARG A 87 -13.06 -14.04 -15.40
N ALA A 88 -12.05 -14.83 -15.08
CA ALA A 88 -12.20 -16.26 -14.92
C ALA A 88 -13.24 -16.35 -13.83
N GLU A 89 -14.48 -16.64 -14.22
CA GLU A 89 -15.56 -17.00 -13.32
C GLU A 89 -14.89 -17.90 -12.28
N PRO A 90 -14.95 -17.56 -10.98
CA PRO A 90 -14.36 -18.39 -9.95
C PRO A 90 -15.09 -19.73 -10.06
N GLY A 91 -14.51 -20.59 -10.89
CA GLY A 91 -15.10 -21.84 -11.29
C GLY A 91 -15.31 -22.54 -9.99
N VAL A 92 -16.57 -22.81 -9.67
CA VAL A 92 -16.93 -23.74 -8.62
C VAL A 92 -16.11 -24.97 -8.94
N VAL A 93 -14.97 -25.12 -8.28
CA VAL A 93 -14.19 -26.35 -8.28
C VAL A 93 -15.12 -27.29 -7.53
N LYS A 94 -16.06 -27.88 -8.27
CA LYS A 94 -16.80 -29.05 -7.81
C LYS A 94 -15.71 -30.02 -7.47
N ALA A 95 -15.47 -30.18 -6.17
CA ALA A 95 -14.65 -31.25 -5.64
C ALA A 95 -15.24 -32.54 -6.22
N ARG A 96 -14.68 -33.00 -7.33
CA ARG A 96 -14.92 -34.35 -7.84
C ARG A 96 -14.40 -35.24 -6.73
N ARG A 97 -15.34 -35.76 -5.93
CA ARG A 97 -15.14 -36.99 -5.15
C ARG A 97 -14.91 -38.11 -6.18
N GLY A 98 -13.67 -38.17 -6.67
CA GLY A 98 -13.14 -39.26 -7.48
C GLY A 98 -12.14 -40.01 -6.62
N SER A 99 -12.39 -41.30 -6.49
CA SER A 99 -11.66 -42.30 -5.71
C SER A 99 -10.13 -42.15 -5.73
N ILE A 100 -9.53 -42.25 -4.55
CA ILE A 100 -8.11 -42.54 -4.33
C ILE A 100 -7.92 -44.04 -4.63
N VAL A 101 -7.23 -44.43 -5.70
CA VAL A 101 -6.27 -45.55 -5.74
C VAL A 101 -5.36 -45.36 -6.97
N ALA A 102 -4.05 -45.52 -6.74
CA ALA A 102 -2.95 -45.70 -7.70
C ALA A 102 -2.48 -44.47 -8.51
N GLY A 103 -1.24 -44.06 -8.23
CA GLY A 103 -0.48 -43.13 -9.07
C GLY A 103 0.37 -42.10 -8.30
N LEU A 104 0.88 -42.43 -7.12
CA LEU A 104 1.70 -41.55 -6.27
C LEU A 104 3.08 -42.17 -6.00
N ALA A 105 3.76 -42.63 -7.05
CA ALA A 105 5.12 -43.20 -6.93
C ALA A 105 6.19 -42.56 -7.83
N ASP A 106 5.83 -41.79 -8.87
CA ASP A 106 6.85 -41.34 -9.85
C ASP A 106 7.27 -39.86 -9.73
N PHE A 107 6.84 -39.15 -8.68
CA PHE A 107 7.22 -37.73 -8.49
C PHE A 107 8.21 -37.47 -7.34
N LEU A 108 8.78 -38.51 -6.72
CA LEU A 108 9.68 -38.36 -5.57
C LEU A 108 11.15 -38.65 -5.86
N THR A 109 11.55 -38.86 -7.11
CA THR A 109 12.95 -39.15 -7.47
C THR A 109 13.41 -38.39 -8.71
N THR A 110 13.50 -37.07 -8.60
CA THR A 110 14.55 -36.29 -9.29
C THR A 110 14.67 -34.91 -8.66
N GLY A 111 15.83 -34.62 -8.08
CA GLY A 111 16.15 -33.39 -7.36
C GLY A 111 16.25 -32.16 -8.28
N GLY A 112 15.12 -31.71 -8.80
CA GLY A 112 14.96 -30.38 -9.37
C GLY A 112 14.31 -29.47 -8.33
N SER A 113 15.08 -28.52 -7.80
CA SER A 113 14.57 -27.41 -6.97
C SER A 113 13.58 -26.59 -7.80
N SER A 114 12.34 -27.06 -7.89
CA SER A 114 11.22 -26.33 -8.47
C SER A 114 10.84 -25.26 -7.47
N LYS A 115 11.59 -24.16 -7.49
CA LYS A 115 11.17 -22.90 -6.88
C LYS A 115 9.86 -22.54 -7.55
N ILE A 116 8.74 -22.85 -6.91
CA ILE A 116 7.42 -22.34 -7.28
C ILE A 116 7.63 -20.84 -7.45
N PRO A 117 7.46 -20.28 -8.66
CA PRO A 117 7.64 -18.85 -8.86
C PRO A 117 6.60 -18.17 -7.98
N VAL A 118 7.06 -17.61 -6.85
CA VAL A 118 6.24 -16.74 -6.03
C VAL A 118 5.86 -15.60 -6.98
N PRO A 119 4.56 -15.38 -7.25
CA PRO A 119 4.16 -14.30 -8.13
C PRO A 119 4.76 -13.02 -7.54
N VAL A 120 5.64 -12.39 -8.32
CA VAL A 120 6.24 -11.12 -7.95
C VAL A 120 5.08 -10.13 -7.95
N GLU A 121 4.56 -9.83 -6.77
CA GLU A 121 3.50 -8.83 -6.62
C GLU A 121 4.00 -7.55 -7.27
N SER A 122 3.26 -7.05 -8.27
CA SER A 122 3.60 -5.81 -8.97
C SER A 122 3.69 -4.70 -7.93
N LEU A 123 4.90 -4.22 -7.67
CA LEU A 123 5.13 -3.15 -6.71
C LEU A 123 4.49 -1.88 -7.26
N MET A 124 3.63 -1.24 -6.47
CA MET A 124 3.06 0.05 -6.81
C MET A 124 4.20 1.04 -7.12
N PRO A 125 4.19 1.71 -8.27
CA PRO A 125 5.23 2.68 -8.60
C PRO A 125 5.17 3.84 -7.60
N VAL A 126 6.30 4.13 -6.94
CA VAL A 126 6.44 5.25 -6.01
C VAL A 126 7.41 6.27 -6.60
N VAL A 127 6.98 7.53 -6.63
CA VAL A 127 7.83 8.66 -7.04
C VAL A 127 7.94 9.64 -5.89
N LEU A 128 9.17 10.01 -5.55
CA LEU A 128 9.45 11.03 -4.54
C LEU A 128 9.86 12.34 -5.22
N LEU A 129 9.07 13.40 -5.00
CA LEU A 129 9.38 14.74 -5.49
C LEU A 129 10.09 15.55 -4.39
N GLN A 130 11.40 15.75 -4.55
CA GLN A 130 12.21 16.55 -3.64
C GLN A 130 12.61 17.88 -4.27
N GLY A 131 12.77 18.92 -3.45
CA GLY A 131 13.17 20.25 -3.90
C GLY A 131 13.16 21.25 -2.75
N LYS A 132 13.96 22.30 -2.88
CA LYS A 132 13.99 23.40 -1.91
C LYS A 132 12.66 24.16 -1.90
N GLU A 133 12.48 25.07 -0.94
CA GLU A 133 11.38 26.04 -1.03
C GLU A 133 11.44 26.78 -2.37
N GLY A 134 10.28 27.07 -2.94
CA GLY A 134 10.13 27.72 -4.25
C GLY A 134 10.60 26.95 -5.50
N SER A 135 11.15 25.74 -5.36
CA SER A 135 11.53 24.84 -6.49
C SER A 135 10.40 24.40 -7.45
N GLY A 136 9.18 24.91 -7.30
CA GLY A 136 8.06 24.59 -8.20
C GLY A 136 7.40 23.22 -7.95
N ARG A 137 7.69 22.52 -6.85
CA ARG A 137 7.04 21.24 -6.48
C ARG A 137 5.50 21.30 -6.57
N THR A 138 4.90 22.38 -6.06
CA THR A 138 3.45 22.60 -6.13
C THR A 138 2.95 22.73 -7.57
N THR A 139 3.72 23.38 -8.45
CA THR A 139 3.40 23.51 -9.88
C THR A 139 3.45 22.14 -10.55
N VAL A 140 4.49 21.34 -10.28
CA VAL A 140 4.61 19.96 -10.78
C VAL A 140 3.42 19.09 -10.33
N ILE A 141 3.03 19.18 -9.06
CA ILE A 141 1.89 18.44 -8.53
C ILE A 141 0.58 18.89 -9.17
N ARG A 142 0.37 20.20 -9.37
CA ARG A 142 -0.83 20.73 -10.04
C ARG A 142 -0.92 20.25 -11.49
N TRP A 143 0.19 20.33 -12.22
CA TRP A 143 0.28 19.81 -13.59
C TRP A 143 0.01 18.30 -13.64
N LEU A 144 0.60 17.52 -12.73
CA LEU A 144 0.37 16.08 -12.63
C LEU A 144 -1.11 15.74 -12.32
N LYS A 145 -1.74 16.50 -11.42
CA LYS A 145 -3.18 16.37 -11.13
C LYS A 145 -4.03 16.64 -12.39
N SER A 146 -3.68 17.65 -13.18
CA SER A 146 -4.34 17.90 -14.48
C SER A 146 -4.20 16.70 -15.41
N GLN A 147 -2.97 16.20 -15.59
CA GLN A 147 -2.69 15.07 -16.48
C GLN A 147 -3.40 13.77 -16.08
N ALA A 148 -3.55 13.54 -14.78
CA ALA A 148 -4.31 12.41 -14.25
C ALA A 148 -5.82 12.59 -14.46
N SER A 149 -6.33 13.81 -14.24
CA SER A 149 -7.74 14.15 -14.46
C SER A 149 -8.14 14.01 -15.93
N ASP A 150 -7.30 14.45 -16.86
CA ASP A 150 -7.51 14.35 -18.31
C ASP A 150 -7.65 12.88 -18.75
N ARG A 151 -6.98 11.97 -18.03
CA ARG A 151 -7.05 10.50 -18.23
C ARG A 151 -8.12 9.81 -17.37
N GLN A 152 -8.95 10.58 -16.67
CA GLN A 152 -9.99 10.09 -15.77
C GLN A 152 -9.45 9.18 -14.65
N LEU A 153 -8.21 9.39 -14.21
CA LEU A 153 -7.67 8.72 -13.03
C LEU A 153 -8.24 9.34 -11.76
N ARG A 154 -8.58 8.51 -10.78
CA ARG A 154 -8.97 8.99 -9.46
C ARG A 154 -7.75 9.60 -8.78
N ILE A 155 -7.87 10.85 -8.33
CA ILE A 155 -6.79 11.52 -7.60
C ILE A 155 -7.14 11.50 -6.11
N VAL A 156 -6.23 10.97 -5.30
CA VAL A 156 -6.31 10.96 -3.84
C VAL A 156 -5.14 11.76 -3.32
N SER A 157 -5.39 12.88 -2.66
CA SER A 157 -4.34 13.82 -2.27
C SER A 157 -4.50 14.24 -0.82
N THR A 158 -3.46 14.01 -0.02
CA THR A 158 -3.40 14.47 1.36
C THR A 158 -2.19 15.38 1.54
N LYS A 159 -2.39 16.49 2.24
CA LYS A 159 -1.32 17.41 2.62
C LYS A 159 -1.10 17.28 4.11
N LEU A 160 0.15 17.08 4.50
CA LEU A 160 0.53 16.99 5.90
C LEU A 160 0.84 18.39 6.44
N VAL A 161 0.39 18.61 7.67
CA VAL A 161 0.67 19.81 8.45
C VAL A 161 1.45 19.42 9.69
N LYS A 162 2.20 20.36 10.28
CA LYS A 162 3.01 20.09 11.49
C LYS A 162 2.20 19.46 12.64
N LYS A 163 0.90 19.78 12.75
CA LYS A 163 0.01 19.19 13.76
C LYS A 163 -0.24 17.69 13.58
N ASP A 164 0.02 17.14 12.40
CA ASP A 164 -0.20 15.72 12.10
C ASP A 164 0.89 14.81 12.68
N THR A 165 2.07 15.37 13.00
CA THR A 165 3.18 14.65 13.63
C THR A 165 2.81 14.01 14.97
N SER A 166 1.84 14.60 15.69
CA SER A 166 1.40 14.08 17.00
C SER A 166 0.36 12.98 16.90
N VAL A 167 -0.24 12.78 15.72
CA VAL A 167 -1.35 11.84 15.52
C VAL A 167 -0.84 10.66 14.69
N GLN A 168 -0.60 9.53 15.37
CA GLN A 168 -0.25 8.29 14.70
C GLN A 168 -1.29 7.95 13.61
N TYR A 169 -0.82 7.59 12.43
CA TYR A 169 -1.64 7.22 11.28
C TYR A 169 -2.53 8.34 10.70
N ALA A 170 -2.27 9.63 10.98
CA ALA A 170 -3.06 10.74 10.42
C ALA A 170 -3.11 10.72 8.88
N VAL A 171 -1.97 10.45 8.23
CA VAL A 171 -1.86 10.31 6.76
C VAL A 171 -2.82 9.23 6.27
N TRP A 172 -2.72 8.04 6.87
CA TRP A 172 -3.51 6.88 6.50
C TRP A 172 -5.00 7.13 6.73
N ARG A 173 -5.38 7.79 7.84
CA ARG A 173 -6.77 8.19 8.08
C ARG A 173 -7.33 9.07 6.98
N ARG A 174 -6.58 10.11 6.56
CA ARG A 174 -7.03 11.00 5.47
C ARG A 174 -7.13 10.26 4.15
N LEU A 175 -6.14 9.44 3.81
CA LEU A 175 -6.18 8.62 2.60
C LEU A 175 -7.36 7.65 2.61
N PHE A 176 -7.62 6.98 3.74
CA PHE A 176 -8.75 6.09 3.91
C PHE A 176 -10.08 6.81 3.67
N GLN A 177 -10.28 7.96 4.32
CA GLN A 177 -11.50 8.77 4.15
C GLN A 177 -11.69 9.23 2.70
N GLN A 178 -10.61 9.52 1.99
CA GLN A 178 -10.67 9.93 0.58
C GLN A 178 -10.86 8.78 -0.38
N LEU A 179 -10.40 7.56 -0.06
CA LEU A 179 -10.60 6.36 -0.88
C LEU A 179 -12.02 5.80 -0.69
N MET A 180 -12.57 5.93 0.52
CA MET A 180 -13.90 5.47 0.85
C MET A 180 -15.01 6.27 0.13
N PRO A 181 -16.15 5.63 -0.15
CA PRO A 181 -17.37 6.33 -0.56
C PRO A 181 -17.80 7.37 0.48
N LYS A 182 -18.33 8.53 0.04
CA LYS A 182 -18.71 9.63 0.94
C LYS A 182 -19.92 9.29 1.82
N ASP A 183 -20.81 8.44 1.30
CA ASP A 183 -22.00 7.90 1.97
C ASP A 183 -21.66 6.92 3.11
N LEU A 184 -20.42 6.40 3.15
CA LEU A 184 -19.94 5.54 4.23
C LEU A 184 -20.15 6.15 5.63
N PHE A 185 -20.08 7.48 5.73
CA PHE A 185 -20.13 8.20 7.00
C PHE A 185 -21.53 8.74 7.35
N VAL A 186 -22.57 8.40 6.58
CA VAL A 186 -23.94 8.89 6.79
C VAL A 186 -24.61 8.20 7.96
N SER A 187 -24.50 6.87 8.06
CA SER A 187 -25.13 6.09 9.14
C SER A 187 -24.21 4.98 9.63
N ASN A 188 -24.38 4.58 10.89
CA ASN A 188 -23.62 3.49 11.49
C ASN A 188 -23.89 2.16 10.76
N GLU A 189 -25.12 1.94 10.31
CA GLU A 189 -25.52 0.73 9.58
C GLU A 189 -24.88 0.66 8.19
N THR A 190 -24.92 1.76 7.43
CA THR A 190 -24.22 1.90 6.15
C THR A 190 -22.71 1.65 6.34
N GLN A 191 -22.12 2.29 7.34
CA GLN A 191 -20.71 2.12 7.67
C GLN A 191 -20.36 0.67 7.98
N HIS A 192 -21.15 0.02 8.82
CA HIS A 192 -20.96 -1.38 9.19
C HIS A 192 -21.08 -2.31 7.98
N SER A 193 -22.08 -2.11 7.13
CA SER A 193 -22.29 -2.90 5.91
C SER A 193 -21.09 -2.81 4.96
N HIS A 194 -20.63 -1.59 4.67
CA HIS A 194 -19.47 -1.37 3.80
C HIS A 194 -18.17 -1.91 4.38
N VAL A 195 -17.88 -1.63 5.66
CA VAL A 195 -16.67 -2.14 6.33
C VAL A 195 -16.68 -3.67 6.34
N ARG A 196 -17.84 -4.28 6.58
CA ARG A 196 -17.99 -5.73 6.53
C ARG A 196 -17.71 -6.29 5.13
N ALA A 197 -18.28 -5.69 4.09
CA ALA A 197 -18.03 -6.10 2.71
C ALA A 197 -16.54 -5.97 2.34
N LEU A 198 -15.91 -4.84 2.71
CA LEU A 198 -14.48 -4.61 2.53
C LEU A 198 -13.65 -5.69 3.21
N LEU A 199 -13.89 -5.98 4.49
CA LEU A 199 -13.11 -6.96 5.24
C LEU A 199 -13.31 -8.40 4.70
N LYS A 200 -14.51 -8.73 4.20
CA LYS A 200 -14.74 -10.01 3.52
C LYS A 200 -13.91 -10.15 2.24
N ASN A 201 -13.76 -9.07 1.47
CA ASN A 201 -12.95 -9.07 0.25
C ASN A 201 -11.45 -9.12 0.54
N VAL A 202 -11.02 -8.46 1.63
CA VAL A 202 -9.61 -8.44 2.07
C VAL A 202 -9.18 -9.78 2.70
N PHE A 203 -10.11 -10.46 3.38
CA PHE A 203 -9.86 -11.73 4.09
C PHE A 203 -10.82 -12.83 3.61
N PRO A 204 -10.73 -13.27 2.33
CA PRO A 204 -11.68 -14.22 1.75
C PRO A 204 -11.69 -15.57 2.46
N ASP A 205 -10.51 -16.06 2.88
CA ASP A 205 -10.39 -17.36 3.54
C ASP A 205 -10.86 -17.33 5.00
N GLN A 206 -10.83 -16.15 5.62
CA GLN A 206 -11.04 -15.97 7.05
C GLN A 206 -11.84 -14.68 7.37
N PRO A 207 -13.07 -14.55 6.85
CA PRO A 207 -13.83 -13.30 6.97
C PRO A 207 -14.14 -12.93 8.42
N LYS A 208 -14.41 -13.92 9.29
CA LYS A 208 -14.67 -13.69 10.72
C LYS A 208 -13.45 -13.13 11.46
N VAL A 209 -12.26 -13.54 11.04
CA VAL A 209 -10.99 -13.03 11.58
C VAL A 209 -10.79 -11.59 11.14
N GLY A 210 -10.97 -11.35 9.83
CA GLY A 210 -10.91 -10.03 9.25
C GLY A 210 -11.88 -9.06 9.92
N GLU A 211 -13.12 -9.47 10.18
CA GLU A 211 -14.09 -8.69 10.94
C GLU A 211 -13.61 -8.43 12.38
N TRP A 212 -13.18 -9.47 13.11
CA TRP A 212 -12.76 -9.34 14.52
C TRP A 212 -11.55 -8.40 14.70
N VAL A 213 -10.56 -8.46 13.82
CA VAL A 213 -9.33 -7.64 13.89
C VAL A 213 -9.52 -6.28 13.19
N GLY A 214 -10.20 -6.28 12.04
CA GLY A 214 -10.37 -5.13 11.17
C GLY A 214 -11.28 -4.05 11.74
N PHE A 215 -12.43 -4.41 12.31
CA PHE A 215 -13.33 -3.40 12.88
C PHE A 215 -12.67 -2.56 13.99
N PRO A 216 -12.02 -3.16 15.02
CA PRO A 216 -11.29 -2.38 16.02
C PRO A 216 -10.18 -1.50 15.42
N ALA A 217 -9.42 -2.02 14.46
CA ALA A 217 -8.35 -1.27 13.78
C ALA A 217 -8.90 -0.03 13.05
N LEU A 218 -9.92 -0.23 12.22
CA LEU A 218 -10.57 0.83 11.46
C LEU A 218 -11.25 1.86 12.38
N LYS A 219 -11.84 1.41 13.49
CA LYS A 219 -12.45 2.29 14.50
C LYS A 219 -11.42 3.18 15.18
N ASN A 220 -10.35 2.57 15.71
CA ASN A 220 -9.35 3.28 16.49
C ASN A 220 -8.51 4.24 15.64
N HIS A 221 -8.20 3.89 14.39
CA HIS A 221 -7.25 4.64 13.57
C HIS A 221 -7.88 5.47 12.45
N PHE A 222 -9.05 5.08 11.93
CA PHE A 222 -9.65 5.76 10.77
C PHE A 222 -10.99 6.45 11.05
N GLY A 223 -11.44 6.44 12.31
CA GLY A 223 -12.66 7.15 12.72
C GLY A 223 -13.94 6.46 12.23
N ILE A 224 -13.88 5.15 11.97
CA ILE A 224 -15.09 4.33 11.87
C ILE A 224 -15.77 4.31 13.24
N THR A 225 -17.09 4.46 13.29
CA THR A 225 -17.86 4.51 14.55
C THR A 225 -18.58 3.21 14.87
N CYS A 226 -18.84 2.37 13.86
CA CYS A 226 -19.51 1.09 14.04
C CYS A 226 -18.66 0.10 14.84
N ASN A 227 -19.32 -0.69 15.69
CA ASN A 227 -18.71 -1.76 16.47
C ASN A 227 -18.89 -3.10 15.77
N TYR A 228 -17.93 -4.01 15.94
CA TYR A 228 -18.13 -5.40 15.58
C TYR A 228 -19.20 -6.04 16.47
N THR A 229 -20.37 -6.33 15.92
CA THR A 229 -21.39 -7.11 16.62
C THR A 229 -21.10 -8.60 16.46
N LYS A 230 -20.59 -9.24 17.51
CA LYS A 230 -20.22 -10.67 17.53
C LYS A 230 -21.40 -11.65 17.30
N GLY A 231 -22.62 -11.16 17.04
CA GLY A 231 -23.84 -11.88 17.40
C GLY A 231 -25.03 -11.87 16.44
N ALA A 232 -25.00 -11.21 15.27
CA ALA A 232 -26.16 -11.25 14.37
C ALA A 232 -26.38 -12.60 13.65
N LEU A 233 -25.52 -13.61 13.89
CA LEU A 233 -25.70 -14.98 13.41
C LEU A 233 -26.38 -15.91 14.43
N ASN A 234 -26.73 -15.44 15.63
CA ASN A 234 -27.31 -16.26 16.70
C ASN A 234 -28.64 -15.73 17.28
N THR A 235 -29.27 -14.71 16.68
CA THR A 235 -30.46 -14.05 17.26
C THR A 235 -31.78 -14.30 16.55
N ASP A 236 -31.92 -15.39 15.78
CA ASP A 236 -33.26 -15.84 15.31
C ASP A 236 -33.71 -17.18 15.88
N SER A 237 -32.96 -17.74 16.84
CA SER A 237 -33.48 -18.81 17.70
C SER A 237 -33.73 -18.25 19.10
N SER A 238 -34.67 -17.32 19.22
CA SER A 238 -35.50 -17.30 20.44
C SER A 238 -36.39 -18.55 20.42
N VAL A 239 -35.76 -19.72 20.55
CA VAL A 239 -36.46 -20.92 21.01
C VAL A 239 -36.88 -20.59 22.43
N LYS A 240 -38.12 -20.12 22.57
CA LYS A 240 -38.85 -20.12 23.82
C LYS A 240 -38.77 -21.56 24.35
N ILE A 241 -37.97 -21.76 25.39
CA ILE A 241 -37.95 -23.02 26.12
C ILE A 241 -39.28 -23.07 26.85
N ASN A 242 -40.16 -23.92 26.36
CA ASN A 242 -41.37 -24.32 27.06
C ASN A 242 -40.92 -24.88 28.42
N LYS A 243 -41.53 -24.40 29.52
CA LYS A 243 -41.61 -25.17 30.77
C LYS A 243 -42.02 -26.61 30.38
N TRP A 244 -41.59 -27.61 31.13
CA TRP A 244 -41.81 -29.05 30.93
C TRP A 244 -40.62 -29.76 30.27
N GLY A 245 -39.85 -30.40 31.14
CA GLY A 245 -38.48 -30.85 30.92
C GLY A 245 -38.28 -31.83 29.77
N THR A 246 -37.18 -31.63 29.04
CA THR A 246 -36.57 -32.68 28.24
C THR A 246 -35.07 -32.45 28.15
N VAL A 247 -34.34 -33.56 28.14
CA VAL A 247 -32.91 -33.72 28.40
C VAL A 247 -32.03 -32.83 27.49
N SER A 248 -31.26 -31.93 28.14
CA SER A 248 -30.21 -31.15 27.48
C SER A 248 -29.03 -32.06 27.13
N ARG A 249 -28.93 -32.41 25.84
CA ARG A 249 -27.79 -33.12 25.25
C ARG A 249 -26.58 -32.18 25.32
N LYS A 250 -25.67 -32.40 26.28
CA LYS A 250 -24.33 -31.78 26.33
C LYS A 250 -23.56 -32.18 25.07
N GLY A 251 -23.80 -31.45 23.98
CA GLY A 251 -22.97 -31.51 22.79
C GLY A 251 -21.58 -31.03 23.17
N ARG A 252 -20.60 -31.94 23.19
CA ARG A 252 -19.17 -31.59 23.23
C ARG A 252 -18.92 -30.55 22.15
N ARG A 253 -18.82 -29.28 22.54
CA ARG A 253 -18.24 -28.23 21.70
C ARG A 253 -16.85 -28.72 21.35
N ARG A 254 -16.67 -29.25 20.14
CA ARG A 254 -15.34 -29.38 19.54
C ARG A 254 -14.76 -27.96 19.61
N LYS A 255 -13.82 -27.74 20.52
CA LYS A 255 -12.92 -26.60 20.45
C LYS A 255 -12.28 -26.74 19.07
N SER A 256 -12.75 -25.98 18.08
CA SER A 256 -11.97 -25.78 16.89
C SER A 256 -10.69 -25.12 17.40
N SER A 257 -9.61 -25.89 17.50
CA SER A 257 -8.27 -25.37 17.61
C SER A 257 -8.00 -24.69 16.28
N PHE A 258 -8.57 -23.49 16.12
CA PHE A 258 -8.19 -22.58 15.06
C PHE A 258 -6.80 -22.13 15.47
N GLU A 259 -5.80 -22.82 14.92
CA GLU A 259 -4.41 -22.56 15.17
C GLU A 259 -4.08 -21.22 14.50
N TRP A 260 -4.01 -20.19 15.32
CA TRP A 260 -3.63 -18.85 14.89
C TRP A 260 -2.13 -18.82 14.71
N ASP A 261 -1.63 -19.42 13.62
CA ASP A 261 -0.19 -19.61 13.43
C ASP A 261 0.61 -18.30 13.49
N LYS A 262 -0.04 -17.14 13.23
CA LYS A 262 0.49 -15.82 13.56
C LYS A 262 -0.64 -14.87 13.97
N PRO A 263 -0.53 -14.14 15.10
CA PRO A 263 -1.47 -13.06 15.40
C PRO A 263 -1.38 -12.01 14.30
N LEU A 264 -2.50 -11.72 13.62
CA LEU A 264 -2.53 -10.62 12.65
C LEU A 264 -2.19 -9.32 13.38
N THR A 265 -1.12 -8.66 12.96
CA THR A 265 -0.79 -7.36 13.52
C THR A 265 -1.73 -6.30 12.96
N LEU A 266 -1.89 -5.20 13.69
CA LEU A 266 -2.59 -4.02 13.19
C LEU A 266 -2.01 -3.59 11.84
N LYS A 267 -0.68 -3.52 11.74
CA LYS A 267 0.03 -3.10 10.53
C LYS A 267 -0.33 -3.98 9.32
N ASP A 268 -0.35 -5.30 9.50
CA ASP A 268 -0.71 -6.23 8.42
C ASP A 268 -2.16 -6.04 7.97
N THR A 269 -3.05 -5.81 8.92
CA THR A 269 -4.47 -5.56 8.65
C THR A 269 -4.64 -4.27 7.85
N LEU A 270 -3.99 -3.19 8.28
CA LEU A 270 -4.01 -1.91 7.58
C LEU A 270 -3.41 -2.03 6.18
N PHE A 271 -2.25 -2.68 6.05
CA PHE A 271 -1.59 -2.88 4.76
C PHE A 271 -2.49 -3.64 3.78
N LYS A 272 -3.09 -4.75 4.20
CA LYS A 272 -4.01 -5.54 3.35
C LYS A 272 -5.23 -4.74 2.92
N ILE A 273 -5.79 -3.93 3.81
CA ILE A 273 -6.92 -3.04 3.47
C ILE A 273 -6.50 -2.02 2.42
N PHE A 274 -5.39 -1.29 2.62
CA PHE A 274 -4.94 -0.30 1.65
C PHE A 274 -4.54 -0.91 0.31
N ALA A 275 -3.84 -2.04 0.32
CA ALA A 275 -3.49 -2.78 -0.89
C ALA A 275 -4.75 -3.14 -1.68
N HIS A 276 -5.80 -3.63 -1.00
CA HIS A 276 -7.07 -3.93 -1.64
C HIS A 276 -7.76 -2.68 -2.21
N LEU A 277 -7.79 -1.57 -1.46
CA LEU A 277 -8.43 -0.33 -1.90
C LEU A 277 -7.73 0.28 -3.12
N LEU A 278 -6.40 0.30 -3.10
CA LEU A 278 -5.58 0.83 -4.19
C LEU A 278 -5.62 -0.08 -5.43
N LYS A 279 -5.77 -1.39 -5.23
CA LYS A 279 -6.00 -2.35 -6.33
C LYS A 279 -7.38 -2.21 -6.95
N THR A 280 -8.42 -2.02 -6.13
CA THR A 280 -9.80 -1.96 -6.63
C THR A 280 -10.06 -0.74 -7.51
N GLN A 281 -9.27 0.32 -7.33
CA GLN A 281 -9.45 1.58 -8.05
C GLN A 281 -8.11 2.18 -8.43
N ALA A 282 -7.82 2.21 -9.73
CA ALA A 282 -6.66 2.91 -10.27
C ALA A 282 -6.66 4.36 -9.79
N SER A 283 -5.76 4.66 -8.86
CA SER A 283 -5.73 5.93 -8.13
C SER A 283 -4.31 6.47 -8.11
N LEU A 284 -4.16 7.74 -8.46
CA LEU A 284 -2.94 8.49 -8.22
C LEU A 284 -2.99 9.02 -6.77
N VAL A 285 -2.12 8.49 -5.91
CA VAL A 285 -1.98 8.94 -4.52
C VAL A 285 -0.87 9.98 -4.42
N ILE A 286 -1.19 11.15 -3.90
CA ILE A 286 -0.26 12.27 -3.71
C ILE A 286 -0.21 12.63 -2.23
N ILE A 287 0.97 12.52 -1.63
CA ILE A 287 1.21 12.94 -0.24
C ILE A 287 2.11 14.17 -0.28
N GLU A 288 1.58 15.32 0.09
CA GLU A 288 2.30 16.59 0.14
C GLU A 288 2.88 16.80 1.55
N ASN A 289 4.09 17.37 1.61
CA ASN A 289 4.83 17.68 2.85
C ASN A 289 5.16 16.44 3.71
N ILE A 290 5.68 15.38 3.10
CA ILE A 290 6.01 14.13 3.81
C ILE A 290 7.02 14.31 4.95
N GLU A 291 7.80 15.39 4.94
CA GLU A 291 8.70 15.79 6.02
C GLU A 291 8.00 16.10 7.34
N HIS A 292 6.66 16.19 7.35
CA HIS A 292 5.83 16.35 8.54
C HIS A 292 5.16 15.03 9.00
N ALA A 293 5.53 13.89 8.41
CA ALA A 293 5.01 12.57 8.77
C ALA A 293 5.76 11.91 9.93
#